data_AF-A0A1G3VVC6-F1
#
_entry.id   AF-A0A1G3VVC6-F1
#
_cell.length_a   1.000
_cell.length_b   1.000
_cell.length_c   1.000
_cell.angle_alpha   90.00
_cell.angle_beta   90.00
_cell.angle_gamma   90.00
#
_symmetry.space_group_name_H-M   'P 1'
#
loop_
_entity.id
_entity.type
_entity.pdbx_description
1 polymer ?
#
loop_
_entity_poly.entity_id
_entity_poly.type
_entity_poly.pdbx_seq_one_letter_code
_entity_poly.pdbx_strand_id
1 'polypeptide(L)' 'MAWSNETYLIGEKTKVEGEKGMGVITRIDKERGLIYVLYKRMREEAYPYPEALDQGILKPEVRKKN' A
#
# COMPACT_ATOMS: atom_id res chain seq x y z
N MET A 1 14.92 -9.41 12.57
CA MET A 1 13.96 -8.78 11.65
C MET A 1 13.86 -9.65 10.40
N ALA A 2 12.79 -10.44 10.28
CA ALA A 2 12.53 -11.18 9.04
C ALA A 2 11.89 -10.20 8.06
N TRP A 3 12.68 -9.62 7.17
CA TRP A 3 12.17 -8.83 6.06
C TRP A 3 11.34 -9.76 5.18
N SER A 4 10.02 -9.64 5.22
CA SER A 4 9.16 -10.43 4.31
C SER A 4 9.26 -9.84 2.90
N ASN A 5 9.11 -10.70 1.88
CA ASN A 5 9.22 -10.32 0.47
C ASN A 5 8.22 -9.22 0.02
N GLU A 6 7.24 -8.81 0.84
CA GLU A 6 6.35 -7.68 0.53
C GLU A 6 6.73 -6.35 1.20
N THR A 7 7.79 -6.28 2.02
CA THR A 7 8.20 -5.00 2.65
C THR A 7 8.70 -3.98 1.63
N TYR A 8 9.02 -4.39 0.40
CA TYR A 8 9.39 -3.48 -0.70
C TYR A 8 8.28 -2.49 -1.07
N LEU A 9 7.04 -2.76 -0.66
CA LEU A 9 5.91 -1.85 -0.88
C LEU A 9 5.91 -0.66 0.08
N ILE A 10 6.52 -0.80 1.27
CA ILE A 10 6.52 0.27 2.28
C ILE A 10 7.44 1.41 1.82
N GLY A 11 6.92 2.63 1.85
CA GLY A 11 7.57 3.85 1.34
C GLY A 11 7.23 4.16 -0.11
N GLU A 12 6.53 3.27 -0.81
CA GLU A 12 6.25 3.44 -2.24
C GLU A 12 5.01 4.29 -2.49
N LYS A 13 5.10 5.11 -3.54
CA LYS A 13 3.93 5.84 -4.05
C LYS A 13 2.96 4.84 -4.64
N THR A 14 1.68 5.05 -4.38
CA THR A 14 0.60 4.22 -4.91
C THR A 14 -0.52 5.09 -5.44
N LYS A 15 -1.05 4.73 -6.62
CA LYS A 15 -2.31 5.27 -7.11
C LYS A 15 -3.45 4.49 -6.46
N VAL A 16 -4.48 5.19 -6.02
CA VAL A 16 -5.65 4.58 -5.41
C VAL A 16 -6.88 4.85 -6.27
N GLU A 17 -7.68 3.81 -6.51
CA GLU A 17 -8.92 3.94 -7.28
C GLU A 17 -9.88 4.92 -6.60
N GLY A 18 -10.48 5.83 -7.38
CA GLY A 18 -11.39 6.87 -6.88
C GLY A 18 -10.69 8.08 -6.24
N GLU A 19 -9.38 8.02 -5.98
CA GLU A 19 -8.62 9.13 -5.41
C GLU A 19 -7.96 9.99 -6.50
N LYS A 20 -8.06 11.31 -6.37
CA LYS A 20 -7.48 12.26 -7.36
C LYS A 20 -5.95 12.38 -7.27
N GLY A 21 -5.33 11.78 -6.26
CA GLY A 21 -3.91 11.93 -5.96
C GLY A 21 -3.21 10.61 -5.68
N MET A 22 -1.91 10.71 -5.41
CA MET A 22 -1.12 9.58 -4.92
C MET A 22 -1.10 9.55 -3.40
N GLY A 23 -1.10 8.34 -2.86
CA GLY A 23 -0.72 8.07 -1.48
C GLY A 23 0.65 7.41 -1.41
N VAL A 24 1.13 7.21 -0.19
CA VAL A 24 2.36 6.45 0.11
C VAL A 24 2.00 5.31 1.04
N ILE A 25 2.44 4.09 0.73
CA ILE A 25 2.23 2.94 1.61
C ILE A 25 3.13 3.10 2.84
N THR A 26 2.54 3.14 4.03
CA THR A 26 3.29 3.37 5.29
C THR A 26 3.50 2.10 6.10
N ARG A 27 2.58 1.13 5.99
CA ARG A 27 2.60 -0.10 6.77
C ARG A 27 1.77 -1.20 6.09
N ILE A 28 2.19 -2.44 6.31
CA ILE A 28 1.40 -3.65 6.03
C ILE A 28 1.27 -4.40 7.36
N ASP A 29 0.04 -4.65 7.79
CA ASP A 29 -0.31 -5.45 8.95
C ASP A 29 -0.93 -6.77 8.46
N LYS A 30 -0.13 -7.83 8.49
CA LYS A 30 -0.55 -9.15 7.99
C LYS A 30 -1.47 -9.89 8.94
N GLU A 31 -1.36 -9.63 10.25
CA GLU A 31 -2.23 -10.27 11.24
C GLU A 31 -3.66 -9.76 11.11
N ARG A 32 -3.80 -8.47 10.77
CA ARG A 32 -5.11 -7.83 10.55
C ARG A 32 -5.58 -7.84 9.10
N GLY A 33 -4.73 -8.23 8.16
CA GLY A 33 -5.05 -8.19 6.73
C GLY A 33 -5.27 -6.77 6.20
N LEU A 34 -4.42 -5.82 6.63
CA LEU A 34 -4.56 -4.40 6.27
C LEU A 34 -3.27 -3.82 5.69
N ILE A 35 -3.43 -2.92 4.72
CA ILE A 35 -2.38 -2.06 4.19
C ILE A 35 -2.77 -0.60 4.37
N TYR A 36 -1.83 0.22 4.81
CA TYR A 36 -2.06 1.62 5.17
C TYR A 36 -1.45 2.53 4.12
N VAL A 37 -2.24 3.51 3.67
CA VAL A 37 -1.84 4.52 2.69
C VAL A 37 -2.00 5.90 3.29
N LEU A 38 -0.90 6.64 3.35
CA LEU A 38 -0.87 8.03 3.77
C LEU A 38 -1.04 8.96 2.59
N TYR A 39 -2.05 9.82 2.65
CA TYR A 39 -2.30 10.90 1.71
C TYR A 39 -1.76 12.24 2.23
N LYS A 40 -1.96 13.29 1.43
CA LYS A 40 -1.71 14.68 1.86
C LYS A 40 -2.52 15.02 3.13
N ARG A 41 -2.03 15.99 3.89
CA ARG A 41 -2.66 16.49 5.13
C ARG A 41 -2.83 15.42 6.21
N MET A 42 -1.89 14.47 6.28
CA MET A 42 -1.86 13.42 7.32
C MET A 42 -3.10 12.52 7.35
N ARG A 43 -3.86 12.42 6.25
CA ARG A 43 -4.96 11.47 6.13
C ARG A 43 -4.40 10.10 5.82
N GLU A 44 -4.43 9.20 6.80
CA GLU A 44 -4.09 7.79 6.61
C GLU A 44 -5.38 6.96 6.50
N GLU A 45 -5.43 6.08 5.50
CA GLU A 45 -6.53 5.14 5.32
C GLU A 45 -6.01 3.71 5.24
N ALA A 46 -6.83 2.77 5.74
CA ALA A 46 -6.55 1.36 5.69
C ALA A 46 -7.37 0.70 4.58
N TYR A 47 -6.74 -0.21 3.84
CA TYR A 47 -7.36 -1.02 2.80
C TYR A 47 -7.15 -2.50 3.10
N PRO A 48 -8.04 -3.39 2.62
CA PRO A 48 -7.85 -4.83 2.72
C PRO A 48 -6.55 -5.28 2.05
N TYR A 49 -5.80 -6.17 2.69
CA TYR A 49 -4.56 -6.72 2.18
C TYR A 49 -4.59 -8.26 2.19
N PRO A 50 -4.27 -8.93 1.06
CA PRO A 50 -3.71 -8.38 -0.18
C PRO A 50 -4.74 -7.91 -1.21
N GLU A 51 -6.04 -8.01 -0.94
CA GLU A 51 -7.11 -7.89 -1.93
C GLU A 51 -7.11 -6.55 -2.66
N ALA A 52 -6.78 -5.45 -1.96
CA ALA A 52 -6.71 -4.14 -2.59
C ALA A 52 -5.59 -4.04 -3.64
N LEU A 53 -4.51 -4.80 -3.51
CA LEU A 53 -3.47 -4.90 -4.54
C LEU A 53 -3.95 -5.77 -5.71
N ASP A 54 -4.55 -6.92 -5.40
CA ASP A 54 -5.00 -7.91 -6.39
C ASP A 54 -6.12 -7.38 -7.30
N GLN A 55 -7.05 -6.62 -6.72
CA GLN A 55 -8.15 -5.97 -7.44
C GLN A 55 -7.72 -4.67 -8.14
N GLY A 56 -6.48 -4.23 -7.92
CA GLY A 56 -5.97 -2.98 -8.49
C GLY A 56 -6.58 -1.72 -7.87
N ILE A 57 -7.19 -1.83 -6.68
CA ILE A 57 -7.59 -0.65 -5.89
C ILE A 57 -6.34 0.15 -5.53
N LEU A 58 -5.26 -0.53 -5.15
CA LEU A 58 -3.93 0.02 -4.93
C LEU A 58 -3.00 -0.38 -6.07
N LYS A 59 -2.39 0.60 -6.72
CA LYS A 59 -1.39 0.39 -7.79
C LYS A 59 -0.08 1.07 -7.41
N PRO A 60 0.82 0.35 -6.71
CA PRO A 60 2.15 0.86 -6.36
C PRO A 60 2.96 1.18 -7.62
N GLU A 61 3.74 2.26 -7.58
CA GLU A 61 4.65 2.65 -8.68
C GLU A 61 5.95 1.83 -8.71
N VAL A 62 6.12 0.92 -7.75
CA VAL A 62 7.21 -0.05 -7.74
C VAL A 62 6.82 -1.31 -8.51
N ARG A 63 7.78 -1.85 -9.27
CA ARG A 63 7.68 -3.22 -9.78
C ARG A 63 8.49 -4.11 -8.88
N LYS A 64 7.91 -5.23 -8.43
CA LYS A 64 8.66 -6.26 -7.71
C LYS A 64 9.84 -6.68 -8.60
N LYS A 65 11.07 -6.40 -8.18
CA LYS A 65 12.25 -6.98 -8.83
C LYS A 65 12.28 -8.44 -8.43
N ASN A 66 12.09 -9.32 -9.41
CA ASN A 66 12.28 -10.76 -9.26
C ASN A 66 13.74 -11.08 -8.91
#